data_AF-A0A358XJ05-F1
#
_entry.id   AF-A0A358XJ05-F1
#
_cell.length_a   1.000
_cell.length_b   1.000
_cell.length_c   1.000
_cell.angle_alpha   90.00
_cell.angle_beta   90.00
_cell.angle_gamma   90.00
#
_symmetry.space_group_name_H-M   'P 1'
#
loop_
_entity.id
_entity.type
_entity.pdbx_description
1 polymer ?
#
loop_
_entity_poly.entity_id
_entity_poly.type
_entity_poly.pdbx_seq_one_letter_code
_entity_poly.pdbx_strand_id
1 'polypeptide(L)'
;MVIEVNIGGRSQYIDPTITQQGGDIKNRYFPAYGKVISTMGSGKLTDVPQHVTGNIKVKETLTLEGKFEATLDVHTTYVGNEADDMRTYFQSSAKNDIQKQYLEYYTKIYPKINKIGHIQYKDDMENNIVEVIEKYKIKNIGKKESGSTKKYIPLLGTNINEKLPEIMEDRIAPLSLSFPTDLTYEMYIVNKGKKEFGNYRDNSYFDRTAYVFGKTLEVNQDSIKLAYTLSFHEPFVEQKDLKQYYTDFADRDDIFYNGFYLDNDGYVTDGIPRLGTPSSVNEINWFILILFVLLVPAIIWYIVKKYNKTRAFIIKPYDEIYHDQIGGWMIVLLIVVFINIVTLSGIFFFQQSFFNLNTWQAADQLEGVSPFLYRTLLLLEIIGNILVLAGLIYSCILLVKKRDIFAQTFFMVALFMAVFCTIDGIVSHLMFKSYFDKTEDLFTHYKDTIKSIFFFCIWGTYVYKSERVKGTCIRTYQNDEIIQMAATVHPFDQDFLKPYSITKQRENEAEADVQSQGDRANSSHPEDHPDKP
;
A
#
# COMPACT_ATOMS: atom_id res chain seq x y z
N MET A 1 -15.66 -16.45 -48.00
CA MET A 1 -15.33 -16.72 -49.44
C MET A 1 -14.60 -15.50 -49.91
N VAL A 2 -13.53 -15.55 -50.70
CA VAL A 2 -12.81 -14.32 -51.11
C VAL A 2 -12.87 -14.18 -52.63
N ILE A 3 -13.19 -12.99 -53.11
CA ILE A 3 -13.19 -12.64 -54.53
C ILE A 3 -12.09 -11.61 -54.76
N GLU A 4 -11.25 -11.86 -55.75
CA GLU A 4 -10.28 -10.90 -56.27
C GLU A 4 -10.88 -10.18 -57.48
N VAL A 5 -10.87 -8.84 -57.47
CA VAL A 5 -11.41 -7.99 -58.55
C VAL A 5 -10.45 -6.86 -58.88
N ASN A 6 -10.38 -6.46 -60.16
CA ASN A 6 -9.61 -5.29 -60.58
C ASN A 6 -10.55 -4.09 -60.78
N ILE A 7 -10.35 -3.03 -60.00
CA ILE A 7 -11.18 -1.81 -60.04
C ILE A 7 -10.29 -0.61 -60.35
N GLY A 8 -10.39 -0.11 -61.59
CA GLY A 8 -9.61 1.04 -62.04
C GLY A 8 -8.09 0.82 -61.99
N GLY A 9 -7.63 -0.40 -62.30
CA GLY A 9 -6.21 -0.77 -62.30
C GLY A 9 -5.67 -1.25 -60.95
N ARG A 10 -6.46 -1.17 -59.87
CA ARG A 10 -6.09 -1.65 -58.52
C ARG A 10 -6.73 -3.02 -58.27
N SER A 11 -5.93 -4.04 -57.92
CA SER A 11 -6.45 -5.32 -57.43
C SER A 11 -7.04 -5.12 -56.03
N GLN A 12 -8.21 -5.67 -55.79
CA GLN A 12 -8.95 -5.59 -54.53
C GLN A 12 -9.47 -6.97 -54.14
N TYR A 13 -9.43 -7.26 -52.85
CA TYR A 13 -10.01 -8.47 -52.26
C TYR A 13 -11.28 -8.11 -51.51
N ILE A 14 -12.35 -8.85 -51.78
CA ILE A 14 -13.67 -8.62 -51.20
C ILE A 14 -14.17 -9.94 -50.64
N ASP A 15 -14.66 -9.92 -49.41
CA ASP A 15 -15.46 -11.02 -48.88
C ASP A 15 -16.95 -10.71 -49.07
N PRO A 16 -17.64 -11.35 -50.03
CA PRO A 16 -19.04 -11.08 -50.30
C PRO A 16 -19.97 -11.56 -49.18
N THR A 17 -19.48 -12.26 -48.16
CA THR A 17 -20.30 -12.63 -46.99
C THR A 17 -20.43 -11.48 -45.99
N ILE A 18 -19.63 -10.41 -46.14
CA ILE A 18 -19.75 -9.20 -45.32
C ILE A 18 -20.76 -8.27 -45.99
N THR A 19 -21.90 -8.08 -45.31
CA THR A 19 -22.97 -7.20 -45.78
C THR A 19 -22.81 -5.80 -45.21
N GLN A 20 -23.64 -4.86 -45.67
CA GLN A 20 -23.73 -3.50 -45.12
C GLN A 20 -22.46 -2.64 -45.19
N GLN A 21 -21.49 -3.04 -46.03
CA GLN A 21 -20.26 -2.28 -46.24
C GLN A 21 -20.50 -0.93 -46.91
N GLY A 22 -20.21 0.15 -46.18
CA GLY A 22 -20.20 1.50 -46.73
C GLY A 22 -18.93 1.86 -47.49
N GLY A 23 -18.88 3.07 -48.03
CA GLY A 23 -17.67 3.64 -48.63
C GLY A 23 -17.41 3.25 -50.08
N ASP A 24 -16.35 3.86 -50.64
CA ASP A 24 -15.78 3.45 -51.93
C ASP A 24 -15.36 1.98 -51.86
N ILE A 25 -15.75 1.19 -52.86
CA ILE A 25 -15.39 -0.22 -53.00
C ILE A 25 -13.88 -0.47 -52.89
N LYS A 26 -13.05 0.52 -53.23
CA LYS A 26 -11.59 0.45 -53.11
C LYS A 26 -11.05 0.58 -51.68
N ASN A 27 -11.89 1.04 -50.75
CA ASN A 27 -11.56 1.30 -49.35
C ASN A 27 -12.44 0.49 -48.39
N ARG A 28 -13.21 -0.48 -48.91
CA ARG A 28 -14.00 -1.38 -48.08
C ARG A 28 -13.11 -2.22 -47.19
N TYR A 29 -13.61 -2.47 -45.99
CA TYR A 29 -12.94 -3.34 -45.05
C TYR A 29 -12.77 -4.74 -45.64
N PHE A 30 -11.57 -5.29 -45.48
CA PHE A 30 -11.27 -6.67 -45.78
C PHE A 30 -10.61 -7.28 -44.53
N PRO A 31 -11.19 -8.32 -43.91
CA PRO A 31 -10.63 -8.92 -42.72
C PRO A 31 -9.19 -9.41 -42.90
N ALA A 32 -8.46 -9.45 -41.79
CA ALA A 32 -7.08 -9.90 -41.74
C ALA A 32 -6.93 -11.43 -41.91
N TYR A 33 -7.39 -11.98 -43.04
CA TYR A 33 -7.25 -13.41 -43.39
C TYR A 33 -5.79 -13.84 -43.65
N GLY A 34 -4.85 -12.90 -43.65
CA GLY A 34 -3.43 -13.13 -43.91
C GLY A 34 -3.16 -13.32 -45.41
N LYS A 35 -3.21 -14.57 -45.87
CA LYS A 35 -2.94 -14.93 -47.27
C LYS A 35 -4.20 -15.37 -47.99
N VAL A 36 -4.36 -14.90 -49.22
CA VAL A 36 -5.45 -15.33 -50.11
C VAL A 36 -4.88 -15.97 -51.37
N ILE A 37 -5.65 -16.89 -51.96
CA ILE A 37 -5.28 -17.48 -53.25
C ILE A 37 -5.66 -16.48 -54.34
N SER A 38 -4.66 -15.95 -55.07
CA SER A 38 -4.92 -15.05 -56.19
C SER A 38 -5.37 -15.85 -57.42
N THR A 39 -6.55 -15.51 -57.94
CA THR A 39 -7.12 -16.09 -59.16
C THR A 39 -6.76 -15.28 -60.41
N MET A 40 -6.29 -14.04 -60.24
CA MET A 40 -5.78 -13.19 -61.33
C MET A 40 -4.30 -13.45 -61.65
N GLY A 41 -3.59 -14.18 -60.78
CA GLY A 41 -2.21 -14.62 -60.97
C GLY A 41 -2.07 -16.12 -61.27
N SER A 42 -1.01 -16.76 -60.77
CA SER A 42 -0.73 -18.19 -61.01
C SER A 42 -1.40 -19.14 -59.99
N GLY A 43 -2.49 -18.75 -59.32
CA GLY A 43 -3.11 -19.56 -58.27
C GLY A 43 -2.26 -19.70 -56.99
N LYS A 44 -1.37 -18.74 -56.71
CA LYS A 44 -0.49 -18.77 -55.53
C LYS A 44 -1.10 -18.01 -54.37
N LEU A 45 -0.71 -18.40 -53.15
CA LEU A 45 -0.96 -17.62 -51.94
C LEU A 45 -0.22 -16.29 -52.05
N THR A 46 -0.97 -15.21 -51.89
CA THR A 46 -0.50 -13.83 -51.95
C THR A 46 -0.88 -13.15 -50.64
N ASP A 47 0.04 -12.38 -50.09
CA ASP A 47 -0.22 -11.56 -48.91
C ASP A 47 -1.18 -10.42 -49.27
N VAL A 48 -2.22 -10.23 -48.45
CA VAL A 48 -3.15 -9.11 -48.62
C VAL A 48 -2.68 -7.96 -47.75
N PRO A 49 -2.53 -6.73 -48.30
CA PRO A 49 -2.23 -5.57 -47.48
C PRO A 49 -3.33 -5.38 -46.43
N GLN A 50 -2.95 -5.39 -45.15
CA GLN A 50 -3.85 -5.10 -44.05
C GLN A 50 -4.11 -3.59 -44.00
N HIS A 51 -5.34 -3.19 -44.32
CA HIS A 51 -5.81 -1.82 -44.11
C HIS A 51 -6.67 -1.80 -42.86
N VAL A 52 -6.16 -1.21 -41.78
CA VAL A 52 -6.96 -0.90 -40.59
C VAL A 52 -7.85 0.28 -40.96
N THR A 53 -9.14 0.02 -41.15
CA THR A 53 -10.09 1.03 -41.65
C THR A 53 -11.15 1.44 -40.63
N GLY A 54 -11.24 0.76 -39.49
CA GLY A 54 -12.26 1.04 -38.49
C GLY A 54 -11.74 1.65 -37.22
N ASN A 55 -12.50 2.61 -36.68
CA ASN A 55 -12.29 3.16 -35.37
C ASN A 55 -13.63 3.47 -34.69
N ILE A 56 -13.62 3.44 -33.37
CA ILE A 56 -14.74 3.82 -32.53
C ILE A 56 -14.34 5.05 -31.72
N LYS A 57 -15.19 6.08 -31.76
CA LYS A 57 -15.05 7.24 -30.89
C LYS A 57 -16.29 7.39 -30.04
N VAL A 58 -16.13 7.19 -28.73
CA VAL A 58 -17.21 7.39 -27.76
C VAL A 58 -16.93 8.68 -26.99
N LYS A 59 -17.90 9.58 -26.95
CA LYS A 59 -17.87 10.80 -26.15
C LYS A 59 -19.09 10.86 -25.23
N GLU A 60 -18.83 10.86 -23.94
CA GLU A 60 -19.84 11.04 -22.90
C GLU A 60 -19.66 12.41 -22.25
N THR A 61 -20.77 13.14 -22.10
CA THR A 61 -20.79 14.42 -21.38
C THR A 61 -21.82 14.34 -20.27
N LEU A 62 -21.32 14.32 -19.05
CA LEU A 62 -22.09 14.28 -17.82
C LEU A 62 -22.22 15.69 -17.24
N THR A 63 -23.38 16.30 -17.45
CA THR A 63 -23.67 17.65 -16.96
C THR A 63 -24.41 17.57 -15.64
N LEU A 64 -23.77 18.00 -14.55
CA LEU A 64 -24.37 18.07 -13.22
C LEU A 64 -25.26 19.31 -13.10
N GLU A 65 -26.48 19.12 -12.62
CA GLU A 65 -27.51 20.16 -12.52
C GLU A 65 -27.77 20.59 -11.06
N GLY A 66 -26.92 20.12 -10.13
CA GLY A 66 -27.12 20.24 -8.69
C GLY A 66 -28.12 19.23 -8.15
N LYS A 67 -28.28 19.20 -6.82
CA LYS A 67 -29.16 18.27 -6.08
C LYS A 67 -28.91 16.79 -6.42
N PHE A 68 -27.69 16.44 -6.83
CA PHE A 68 -27.29 15.11 -7.29
C PHE A 68 -28.01 14.66 -8.58
N GLU A 69 -28.63 15.58 -9.31
CA GLU A 69 -29.18 15.32 -10.64
C GLU A 69 -28.17 15.62 -11.74
N ALA A 70 -28.23 14.86 -12.82
CA ALA A 70 -27.37 15.05 -13.98
C ALA A 70 -28.09 14.70 -15.28
N THR A 71 -27.56 15.22 -16.38
CA THR A 71 -27.89 14.77 -17.73
C THR A 71 -26.65 14.14 -18.34
N LEU A 72 -26.80 12.96 -18.93
CA LEU A 72 -25.75 12.25 -19.66
C LEU A 72 -26.07 12.30 -21.15
N ASP A 73 -25.21 12.95 -21.92
CA ASP A 73 -25.23 12.96 -23.38
C ASP A 73 -24.13 12.02 -23.88
N VAL A 74 -24.51 11.01 -24.67
CA VAL A 74 -23.59 10.01 -25.23
C VAL A 74 -23.59 10.16 -26.74
N HIS A 75 -22.42 10.31 -27.33
CA HIS A 75 -22.23 10.33 -28.76
C HIS A 75 -21.17 9.31 -29.16
N THR A 76 -21.57 8.32 -29.95
CA THR A 76 -20.67 7.31 -30.47
C THR A 76 -20.61 7.40 -31.98
N THR A 77 -19.39 7.52 -32.51
CA THR A 77 -19.10 7.49 -33.94
C THR A 77 -18.36 6.19 -34.26
N TYR A 78 -18.91 5.43 -35.19
CA TYR A 78 -18.31 4.23 -35.75
C TYR A 78 -17.89 4.53 -37.18
N VAL A 79 -16.70 4.10 -37.57
CA VAL A 79 -16.15 4.29 -38.93
C VAL A 79 -15.69 2.95 -39.47
N GLY A 80 -15.77 2.77 -40.79
CA GLY A 80 -15.23 1.58 -41.45
C GLY A 80 -15.96 0.31 -41.05
N ASN A 81 -15.23 -0.75 -40.68
CA ASN A 81 -15.84 -2.03 -40.32
C ASN A 81 -16.76 -1.92 -39.09
N GLU A 82 -16.42 -1.04 -38.15
CA GLU A 82 -17.25 -0.82 -36.96
C GLU A 82 -18.61 -0.19 -37.34
N ALA A 83 -18.64 0.65 -38.39
CA ALA A 83 -19.88 1.20 -38.93
C ALA A 83 -20.71 0.12 -39.65
N ASP A 84 -20.06 -0.79 -40.39
CA ASP A 84 -20.69 -1.92 -41.06
C ASP A 84 -21.33 -2.90 -40.05
N ASP A 85 -20.62 -3.20 -38.97
CA ASP A 85 -21.10 -4.02 -37.85
C ASP A 85 -22.29 -3.35 -37.16
N MET A 86 -22.20 -2.04 -36.92
CA MET A 86 -23.29 -1.28 -36.29
C MET A 86 -24.54 -1.19 -37.17
N ARG A 87 -24.38 -1.02 -38.50
CA ARG A 87 -25.51 -1.12 -39.45
C ARG A 87 -26.20 -2.47 -39.35
N THR A 88 -25.41 -3.54 -39.34
CA THR A 88 -25.94 -4.90 -39.26
C THR A 88 -26.72 -5.11 -37.96
N TYR A 89 -26.19 -4.62 -36.83
CA TYR A 89 -26.88 -4.66 -35.54
C TYR A 89 -28.21 -3.89 -35.56
N PHE A 90 -28.23 -2.65 -36.06
CA PHE A 90 -29.44 -1.82 -36.13
C PHE A 90 -30.50 -2.34 -37.11
N GLN A 91 -30.10 -3.08 -38.14
CA GLN A 91 -31.04 -3.71 -39.08
C GLN A 91 -31.62 -5.02 -38.55
N SER A 92 -30.83 -5.78 -37.81
CA SER A 92 -31.24 -7.09 -37.27
C SER A 92 -31.98 -7.00 -35.93
N SER A 93 -31.92 -5.85 -35.25
CA SER A 93 -32.50 -5.65 -33.92
C SER A 93 -33.66 -4.65 -33.93
N ALA A 94 -34.70 -4.91 -33.13
CA ALA A 94 -35.81 -3.96 -33.00
C ALA A 94 -35.36 -2.71 -32.23
N LYS A 95 -35.73 -1.52 -32.71
CA LYS A 95 -35.34 -0.23 -32.11
C LYS A 95 -35.63 -0.14 -30.61
N ASN A 96 -36.76 -0.69 -30.16
CA ASN A 96 -37.11 -0.69 -28.74
C ASN A 96 -36.17 -1.57 -27.89
N ASP A 97 -35.70 -2.69 -28.45
CA ASP A 97 -34.77 -3.60 -27.77
C ASP A 97 -33.38 -2.96 -27.66
N ILE A 98 -32.90 -2.32 -28.73
CA ILE A 98 -31.65 -1.54 -28.71
C ILE A 98 -31.72 -0.46 -27.61
N GLN A 99 -32.80 0.33 -27.60
CA GLN A 99 -33.01 1.37 -26.59
C GLN A 99 -33.06 0.81 -25.16
N LYS A 100 -33.61 -0.39 -24.98
CA LYS A 100 -33.68 -1.06 -23.68
C LYS A 100 -32.29 -1.53 -23.25
N GLN A 101 -31.55 -2.21 -24.12
CA GLN A 101 -30.20 -2.70 -23.84
C GLN A 101 -29.24 -1.57 -23.45
N TYR A 102 -29.31 -0.43 -24.17
CA TYR A 102 -28.45 0.72 -23.88
C TYR A 102 -28.82 1.39 -22.54
N LEU A 103 -30.11 1.49 -22.22
CA LEU A 103 -30.53 1.98 -20.89
C LEU A 103 -30.11 1.01 -19.77
N GLU A 104 -30.22 -0.29 -19.98
CA GLU A 104 -29.82 -1.33 -19.02
C GLU A 104 -28.32 -1.28 -18.73
N TYR A 105 -27.49 -1.01 -19.74
CA TYR A 105 -26.05 -0.80 -19.58
C TYR A 105 -25.77 0.31 -18.54
N TYR A 106 -26.31 1.51 -18.73
CA TYR A 106 -26.09 2.61 -17.80
C TYR A 106 -26.81 2.45 -16.45
N THR A 107 -27.88 1.65 -16.38
CA THR A 107 -28.60 1.39 -15.12
C THR A 107 -27.73 0.67 -14.09
N LYS A 108 -26.76 -0.15 -14.54
CA LYS A 108 -25.77 -0.81 -13.67
C LYS A 108 -24.89 0.22 -12.94
N ILE A 109 -24.59 1.34 -13.60
CA ILE A 109 -23.74 2.41 -13.06
C ILE A 109 -24.59 3.39 -12.23
N TYR A 110 -25.73 3.80 -12.80
CA TYR A 110 -26.64 4.82 -12.28
C TYR A 110 -28.07 4.28 -12.14
N PRO A 111 -28.46 3.69 -10.98
CA PRO A 111 -29.74 2.97 -10.84
C PRO A 111 -31.02 3.79 -11.08
N LYS A 112 -30.96 5.12 -11.02
CA LYS A 112 -32.10 6.03 -11.23
C LYS A 112 -31.98 6.85 -12.52
N ILE A 113 -31.39 6.25 -13.56
CA ILE A 113 -31.28 6.82 -14.91
C ILE A 113 -32.55 6.56 -15.73
N ASN A 114 -32.95 7.51 -16.57
CA ASN A 114 -34.06 7.40 -17.50
C ASN A 114 -33.69 8.04 -18.84
N LYS A 115 -34.15 7.49 -19.96
CA LYS A 115 -33.92 8.08 -21.29
C LYS A 115 -34.69 9.39 -21.50
N ILE A 116 -34.08 10.34 -22.19
CA ILE A 116 -34.69 11.58 -22.66
C ILE A 116 -34.93 11.43 -24.17
N GLY A 117 -36.11 10.93 -24.53
CA GLY A 117 -36.50 10.73 -25.93
C GLY A 117 -36.01 9.41 -26.55
N HIS A 118 -36.00 9.37 -27.88
CA HIS A 118 -35.54 8.21 -28.66
C HIS A 118 -34.08 8.35 -29.04
N ILE A 119 -33.38 7.22 -29.11
CA ILE A 119 -32.05 7.14 -29.70
C ILE A 119 -32.08 7.65 -31.14
N GLN A 120 -31.07 8.47 -31.49
CA GLN A 120 -30.86 8.92 -32.86
C GLN A 120 -29.78 8.05 -33.49
N TYR A 121 -30.09 7.54 -34.68
CA TYR A 121 -29.19 6.75 -35.49
C TYR A 121 -29.04 7.50 -36.82
N LYS A 122 -27.81 7.87 -37.15
CA LYS A 122 -27.46 8.50 -38.42
C LYS A 122 -26.48 7.61 -39.16
N ASP A 123 -26.73 7.47 -40.45
CA ASP A 123 -26.01 6.56 -41.31
C ASP A 123 -25.52 7.34 -42.54
N ASP A 124 -24.20 7.50 -42.63
CA ASP A 124 -23.52 8.02 -43.81
C ASP A 124 -22.84 6.85 -44.54
N MET A 125 -23.58 6.27 -45.48
CA MET A 125 -23.13 5.13 -46.27
C MET A 125 -21.99 5.50 -47.22
N GLU A 126 -21.90 6.75 -47.67
CA GLU A 126 -20.90 7.20 -48.64
C GLU A 126 -19.52 7.33 -48.00
N ASN A 127 -19.45 7.87 -46.78
CA ASN A 127 -18.21 8.00 -46.02
C ASN A 127 -17.91 6.81 -45.10
N ASN A 128 -18.82 5.82 -45.06
CA ASN A 128 -18.80 4.69 -44.15
C ASN A 128 -18.73 5.08 -42.66
N ILE A 129 -19.67 5.93 -42.23
CA ILE A 129 -19.76 6.43 -40.85
C ILE A 129 -21.16 6.17 -40.30
N VAL A 130 -21.25 5.71 -39.06
CA VAL A 130 -22.50 5.60 -38.30
C VAL A 130 -22.36 6.40 -37.01
N GLU A 131 -23.33 7.28 -36.74
CA GLU A 131 -23.41 8.02 -35.48
C GLU A 131 -24.62 7.58 -34.67
N VAL A 132 -24.39 7.33 -33.39
CA VAL A 132 -25.43 6.98 -32.43
C VAL A 132 -25.42 8.01 -31.30
N ILE A 133 -26.56 8.68 -31.11
CA ILE A 133 -26.72 9.75 -30.11
C ILE A 133 -27.79 9.35 -29.12
N GLU A 134 -27.42 9.40 -27.84
CA GLU A 134 -28.28 9.05 -26.71
C GLU A 134 -28.28 10.17 -25.68
N LYS A 135 -29.40 10.30 -24.96
CA LYS A 135 -29.54 11.29 -23.91
C LYS A 135 -30.32 10.73 -22.74
N TYR A 136 -29.83 10.94 -21.53
CA TYR A 136 -30.38 10.39 -20.31
C TYR A 136 -30.46 11.43 -19.18
N LYS A 137 -31.48 11.29 -18.32
CA LYS A 137 -31.64 12.04 -17.08
C LYS A 137 -31.34 11.12 -15.90
N ILE A 138 -30.44 11.54 -15.02
CA ILE A 138 -30.06 10.84 -13.80
C ILE A 138 -30.59 11.63 -12.62
N LYS A 139 -31.44 11.01 -11.78
CA LYS A 139 -32.04 11.69 -10.60
C LYS A 139 -31.20 11.62 -9.34
N ASN A 140 -30.24 10.70 -9.27
CA ASN A 140 -29.31 10.59 -8.15
C ASN A 140 -28.02 9.95 -8.64
N ILE A 141 -27.01 10.78 -8.88
CA ILE A 141 -25.73 10.32 -9.40
C ILE A 141 -24.73 9.92 -8.31
N GLY A 142 -24.92 10.44 -7.10
CA GLY A 142 -24.00 10.22 -5.99
C GLY A 142 -24.16 8.84 -5.35
N LYS A 143 -23.06 8.09 -5.28
CA LYS A 143 -22.89 6.90 -4.44
C LYS A 143 -22.25 7.30 -3.10
N LYS A 144 -22.50 6.51 -2.05
CA LYS A 144 -21.83 6.64 -0.75
C LYS A 144 -20.95 5.43 -0.55
N GLU A 145 -19.74 5.65 -0.03
CA GLU A 145 -18.91 4.56 0.48
C GLU A 145 -19.32 4.23 1.92
N SER A 146 -19.15 2.96 2.31
CA SER A 146 -19.49 2.50 3.66
C SER A 146 -18.72 3.30 4.70
N GLY A 147 -19.45 4.04 5.54
CA GLY A 147 -18.86 4.85 6.61
C GLY A 147 -18.30 6.21 6.16
N SER A 148 -18.56 6.65 4.92
CA SER A 148 -18.29 8.03 4.49
C SER A 148 -19.56 8.87 4.41
N THR A 149 -19.46 10.12 4.87
CA THR A 149 -20.54 11.12 4.71
C THR A 149 -20.59 11.69 3.29
N LYS A 150 -19.45 11.70 2.58
CA LYS A 150 -19.33 12.29 1.25
C LYS A 150 -19.87 11.35 0.19
N LYS A 151 -20.59 11.93 -0.77
CA LYS A 151 -20.99 11.22 -1.98
C LYS A 151 -19.92 11.39 -3.06
N TYR A 152 -19.81 10.42 -3.94
CA TYR A 152 -18.96 10.49 -5.12
C TYR A 152 -19.70 10.01 -6.37
N ILE A 153 -19.21 10.40 -7.54
CA ILE A 153 -19.65 9.90 -8.84
C ILE A 153 -18.64 8.85 -9.30
N PRO A 154 -19.06 7.60 -9.58
CA PRO A 154 -18.22 6.63 -10.27
C PRO A 154 -18.15 6.96 -11.77
N LEU A 155 -16.95 6.97 -12.33
CA LEU A 155 -16.69 6.97 -13.77
C LEU A 155 -16.03 5.66 -14.15
N LEU A 156 -16.64 4.92 -15.09
CA LEU A 156 -16.16 3.60 -15.48
C LEU A 156 -15.66 3.61 -16.93
N GLY A 157 -14.43 3.16 -17.12
CA GLY A 157 -13.81 2.89 -18.43
C GLY A 157 -14.30 1.61 -19.10
N THR A 158 -15.55 1.19 -18.86
CA THR A 158 -16.05 -0.16 -19.20
C THR A 158 -15.94 -0.48 -20.70
N ASN A 159 -16.26 0.47 -21.59
CA ASN A 159 -16.17 0.29 -23.05
C ASN A 159 -14.77 -0.15 -23.53
N ILE A 160 -13.72 0.23 -22.79
CA ILE A 160 -12.34 -0.15 -23.09
C ILE A 160 -11.93 -1.39 -22.31
N ASN A 161 -12.29 -1.48 -21.03
CA ASN A 161 -11.98 -2.65 -20.22
C ASN A 161 -12.51 -3.95 -20.86
N GLU A 162 -13.73 -3.92 -21.42
CA GLU A 162 -14.36 -5.06 -22.08
C GLU A 162 -13.63 -5.50 -23.38
N LYS A 163 -12.84 -4.62 -23.99
CA LYS A 163 -12.02 -4.95 -25.18
C LYS A 163 -10.72 -5.67 -24.82
N LEU A 164 -10.31 -5.62 -23.55
CA LEU A 164 -9.06 -6.21 -23.07
C LEU A 164 -9.32 -7.61 -22.50
N PRO A 165 -8.78 -8.69 -23.09
CA PRO A 165 -8.94 -10.03 -22.57
C PRO A 165 -8.40 -10.17 -21.14
N GLU A 166 -9.16 -10.80 -20.25
CA GLU A 166 -8.70 -11.18 -18.91
C GLU A 166 -7.79 -12.42 -18.99
N ILE A 167 -6.71 -12.45 -18.19
CA ILE A 167 -5.81 -13.59 -18.11
C ILE A 167 -5.37 -13.86 -16.67
N MET A 168 -5.02 -15.12 -16.41
CA MET A 168 -4.29 -15.55 -15.21
C MET A 168 -2.78 -15.51 -15.48
N GLU A 169 -1.99 -15.29 -14.43
CA GLU A 169 -0.55 -15.04 -14.51
C GLU A 169 0.26 -16.24 -15.04
N ASP A 170 -0.30 -17.45 -14.99
CA ASP A 170 0.33 -18.71 -15.40
C ASP A 170 0.13 -19.09 -16.87
N ARG A 171 -0.48 -18.21 -17.68
CA ARG A 171 -0.73 -18.47 -19.10
C ARG A 171 0.58 -18.55 -19.90
N ILE A 172 0.72 -19.64 -20.67
CA ILE A 172 1.85 -19.86 -21.59
C ILE A 172 1.50 -19.76 -23.08
N ALA A 173 0.21 -19.77 -23.44
CA ALA A 173 -0.23 -19.65 -24.83
C ALA A 173 -0.45 -18.18 -25.24
N PRO A 174 -0.17 -17.79 -26.50
CA PRO A 174 -0.43 -16.43 -27.00
C PRO A 174 -1.85 -15.96 -26.70
N LEU A 175 -2.00 -14.65 -26.47
CA LEU A 175 -3.28 -14.04 -26.12
C LEU A 175 -3.92 -13.43 -27.36
N SER A 176 -5.03 -13.98 -27.83
CA SER A 176 -5.80 -13.39 -28.94
C SER A 176 -6.36 -12.03 -28.54
N LEU A 177 -6.23 -11.06 -29.43
CA LEU A 177 -6.82 -9.73 -29.33
C LEU A 177 -7.94 -9.59 -30.36
N SER A 178 -8.91 -8.71 -30.10
CA SER A 178 -9.98 -8.37 -31.05
C SER A 178 -9.45 -7.44 -32.14
N PHE A 179 -8.57 -7.95 -32.99
CA PHE A 179 -7.87 -7.16 -34.00
C PHE A 179 -8.63 -7.13 -35.35
N PRO A 180 -8.61 -6.00 -36.07
CA PRO A 180 -8.10 -4.69 -35.63
C PRO A 180 -9.06 -4.01 -34.65
N THR A 181 -8.53 -3.21 -33.73
CA THR A 181 -9.32 -2.30 -32.88
C THR A 181 -8.58 -0.97 -32.79
N ASP A 182 -9.33 0.12 -32.94
CA ASP A 182 -8.89 1.47 -32.58
C ASP A 182 -10.05 2.19 -31.88
N LEU A 183 -9.89 2.49 -30.59
CA LEU A 183 -10.94 2.99 -29.72
C LEU A 183 -10.45 4.21 -28.94
N THR A 184 -11.17 5.32 -29.08
CA THR A 184 -11.03 6.50 -28.24
C THR A 184 -12.29 6.68 -27.41
N TYR A 185 -12.13 6.76 -26.09
CA TYR A 185 -13.23 7.00 -25.16
C TYR A 185 -12.96 8.25 -24.33
N GLU A 186 -13.85 9.23 -24.41
CA GLU A 186 -13.75 10.47 -23.64
C GLU A 186 -14.99 10.67 -22.78
N MET A 187 -14.80 10.85 -21.48
CA MET A 187 -15.82 11.26 -20.53
C MET A 187 -15.54 12.68 -20.05
N TYR A 188 -16.56 13.53 -20.08
CA TYR A 188 -16.50 14.90 -19.57
C TYR A 188 -17.47 15.04 -18.40
N ILE A 189 -17.03 15.61 -17.28
CA ILE A 189 -17.90 16.08 -16.20
C ILE A 189 -17.94 17.61 -16.24
N VAL A 190 -19.14 18.18 -16.24
CA VAL A 190 -19.37 19.63 -16.27
C VAL A 190 -20.35 20.02 -15.18
N ASN A 191 -20.02 21.04 -14.38
CA ASN A 191 -20.95 21.66 -13.45
C ASN A 191 -21.78 22.72 -14.18
N LYS A 192 -23.11 22.52 -14.29
CA LYS A 192 -23.97 23.48 -14.99
C LYS A 192 -24.00 24.83 -14.26
N GLY A 193 -23.55 25.87 -14.94
CA GLY A 193 -23.58 27.24 -14.42
C GLY A 193 -22.54 27.55 -13.34
N LYS A 194 -21.55 26.66 -13.14
CA LYS A 194 -20.40 26.90 -12.26
C LYS A 194 -19.09 26.59 -12.99
N LYS A 195 -18.07 27.40 -12.76
CA LYS A 195 -16.70 27.19 -13.24
C LYS A 195 -15.78 27.27 -12.03
N GLU A 196 -15.53 26.12 -11.41
CA GLU A 196 -14.91 26.07 -10.07
C GLU A 196 -13.74 25.08 -10.00
N PHE A 197 -13.36 24.44 -11.10
CA PHE A 197 -12.25 23.49 -11.07
C PHE A 197 -10.89 24.18 -11.14
N GLY A 198 -9.89 23.60 -10.49
CA GLY A 198 -8.50 23.97 -10.67
C GLY A 198 -7.93 23.61 -12.05
N ASN A 199 -6.62 23.46 -12.12
CA ASN A 199 -5.91 22.99 -13.30
C ASN A 199 -4.99 21.83 -12.90
N TYR A 200 -5.24 20.66 -13.47
CA TYR A 200 -4.45 19.45 -13.21
C TYR A 200 -4.45 18.57 -14.45
N ARG A 201 -3.32 17.94 -14.74
CA ARG A 201 -3.22 16.98 -15.84
C ARG A 201 -2.33 15.82 -15.43
N ASP A 202 -2.86 14.62 -15.59
CA ASP A 202 -2.16 13.37 -15.42
C ASP A 202 -2.31 12.51 -16.67
N ASN A 203 -1.25 11.80 -17.04
CA ASN A 203 -1.22 11.00 -18.25
C ASN A 203 -0.38 9.75 -18.06
N SER A 204 -0.97 8.61 -18.39
CA SER A 204 -0.30 7.33 -18.52
C SER A 204 -0.42 6.88 -19.97
N TYR A 205 0.70 6.52 -20.59
CA TYR A 205 0.73 6.05 -21.97
C TYR A 205 1.82 5.00 -22.13
N PHE A 206 1.49 3.92 -22.83
CA PHE A 206 2.45 2.91 -23.24
C PHE A 206 2.12 2.33 -24.61
N ASP A 207 3.20 2.12 -25.35
CA ASP A 207 3.20 1.46 -26.66
C ASP A 207 3.97 0.13 -26.52
N ARG A 208 3.38 -0.93 -27.06
CA ARG A 208 3.88 -2.31 -27.05
C ARG A 208 3.72 -2.87 -28.45
N THR A 209 4.44 -3.95 -28.73
CA THR A 209 4.40 -4.60 -30.05
C THR A 209 2.98 -4.88 -30.53
N ALA A 210 2.11 -5.42 -29.67
CA ALA A 210 0.76 -5.82 -30.06
C ALA A 210 -0.34 -4.78 -29.77
N TYR A 211 -0.09 -3.79 -28.91
CA TYR A 211 -1.13 -2.85 -28.45
C TYR A 211 -0.56 -1.51 -27.96
N VAL A 212 -1.39 -0.48 -28.04
CA VAL A 212 -1.18 0.84 -27.46
C VAL A 212 -2.30 1.12 -26.47
N PHE A 213 -1.94 1.68 -25.32
CA PHE A 213 -2.91 2.17 -24.34
C PHE A 213 -2.51 3.53 -23.80
N GLY A 214 -3.52 4.38 -23.60
CA GLY A 214 -3.38 5.68 -22.94
C GLY A 214 -4.56 5.97 -22.02
N LYS A 215 -4.28 6.61 -20.88
CA LYS A 215 -5.24 7.19 -19.94
C LYS A 215 -4.79 8.62 -19.61
N THR A 216 -5.62 9.60 -19.90
CA THR A 216 -5.38 11.01 -19.57
C THR A 216 -6.51 11.53 -18.69
N LEU A 217 -6.17 12.08 -17.54
CA LEU A 217 -7.08 12.87 -16.70
C LEU A 217 -6.68 14.34 -16.80
N GLU A 218 -7.59 15.19 -17.23
CA GLU A 218 -7.38 16.62 -17.38
C GLU A 218 -8.51 17.39 -16.69
N VAL A 219 -8.17 18.14 -15.66
CA VAL A 219 -9.06 19.04 -14.94
C VAL A 219 -8.80 20.44 -15.46
N ASN A 220 -9.80 21.02 -16.11
CA ASN A 220 -9.83 22.40 -16.57
C ASN A 220 -10.93 23.15 -15.84
N GLN A 221 -10.87 24.48 -15.82
CA GLN A 221 -11.83 25.35 -15.12
C GLN A 221 -13.32 25.04 -15.41
N ASP A 222 -13.61 24.57 -16.63
CA ASP A 222 -14.95 24.32 -17.12
C ASP A 222 -15.37 22.85 -17.06
N SER A 223 -14.42 21.91 -17.03
CA SER A 223 -14.71 20.48 -17.11
C SER A 223 -13.58 19.61 -16.61
N ILE A 224 -13.94 18.44 -16.08
CA ILE A 224 -13.01 17.33 -15.87
C ILE A 224 -13.15 16.39 -17.07
N LYS A 225 -12.04 16.10 -17.76
CA LYS A 225 -11.96 15.17 -18.88
C LYS A 225 -11.17 13.94 -18.46
N LEU A 226 -11.77 12.77 -18.60
CA LEU A 226 -11.10 11.48 -18.51
C LEU A 226 -11.12 10.85 -19.91
N ALA A 227 -9.95 10.67 -20.50
CA ALA A 227 -9.81 10.15 -21.85
C ALA A 227 -8.96 8.89 -21.86
N TYR A 228 -9.33 7.97 -22.73
CA TYR A 228 -8.63 6.73 -22.95
C TYR A 228 -8.45 6.47 -24.44
N THR A 229 -7.33 5.85 -24.79
CA THR A 229 -7.01 5.37 -26.14
C THR A 229 -6.59 3.92 -26.04
N LEU A 230 -7.15 3.06 -26.90
CA LEU A 230 -6.76 1.66 -27.02
C LEU A 230 -6.70 1.29 -28.50
N SER A 231 -5.56 0.78 -28.94
CA SER A 231 -5.40 0.28 -30.31
C SER A 231 -4.64 -1.06 -30.30
N PHE A 232 -5.04 -1.99 -31.16
CA PHE A 232 -4.35 -3.26 -31.35
C PHE A 232 -3.61 -3.27 -32.69
N HIS A 233 -2.31 -3.48 -32.66
CA HIS A 233 -1.43 -3.51 -33.84
C HIS A 233 -1.26 -4.92 -34.39
N GLU A 234 -1.44 -5.94 -33.54
CA GLU A 234 -1.30 -7.34 -33.88
C GLU A 234 -2.53 -8.13 -33.38
N PRO A 235 -2.86 -9.27 -34.00
CA PRO A 235 -4.00 -10.10 -33.60
C PRO A 235 -3.77 -10.89 -32.31
N PHE A 236 -2.54 -10.92 -31.78
CA PHE A 236 -2.25 -11.56 -30.51
C PHE A 236 -1.04 -10.96 -29.80
N VAL A 237 -1.00 -11.10 -28.48
CA VAL A 237 0.21 -10.90 -27.67
C VAL A 237 1.01 -12.20 -27.68
N GLU A 238 2.26 -12.15 -28.10
CA GLU A 238 3.16 -13.29 -28.09
C GLU A 238 3.47 -13.78 -26.67
N GLN A 239 3.82 -15.06 -26.52
CA GLN A 239 4.16 -15.68 -25.23
C GLN A 239 5.22 -14.88 -24.45
N LYS A 240 6.23 -14.35 -25.15
CA LYS A 240 7.33 -13.58 -24.54
C LYS A 240 6.86 -12.26 -23.91
N ASP A 241 5.75 -11.70 -24.39
CA ASP A 241 5.23 -10.39 -24.00
C ASP A 241 4.04 -10.51 -23.02
N LEU A 242 3.55 -11.73 -22.73
CA LEU A 242 2.41 -11.96 -21.82
C LEU A 242 2.63 -11.41 -20.41
N LYS A 243 3.85 -11.54 -19.88
CA LYS A 243 4.18 -11.01 -18.55
C LYS A 243 4.06 -9.48 -18.51
N GLN A 244 4.44 -8.82 -19.60
CA GLN A 244 4.30 -7.37 -19.72
C GLN A 244 2.82 -6.97 -19.81
N TYR A 245 2.02 -7.68 -20.61
CA TYR A 245 0.57 -7.45 -20.69
C TYR A 245 -0.11 -7.60 -19.33
N TYR A 246 0.22 -8.66 -18.59
CA TYR A 246 -0.29 -8.84 -17.23
C TYR A 246 0.08 -7.66 -16.33
N THR A 247 1.34 -7.21 -16.39
CA THR A 247 1.83 -6.09 -15.58
C THR A 247 1.15 -4.76 -15.95
N ASP A 248 0.99 -4.49 -17.25
CA ASP A 248 0.37 -3.27 -17.76
C ASP A 248 -1.10 -3.13 -17.34
N PHE A 249 -1.80 -4.25 -17.15
CA PHE A 249 -3.22 -4.31 -16.77
C PHE A 249 -3.46 -5.09 -15.48
N ALA A 250 -2.49 -5.14 -14.56
CA ALA A 250 -2.60 -5.90 -13.31
C ALA A 250 -3.70 -5.33 -12.40
N ASP A 251 -3.77 -4.00 -12.32
CA ASP A 251 -4.75 -3.27 -11.51
C ASP A 251 -5.80 -2.59 -12.41
N ARG A 252 -6.66 -3.41 -13.00
CA ARG A 252 -7.73 -2.91 -13.90
C ARG A 252 -8.71 -2.01 -13.17
N ASP A 253 -8.96 -2.26 -11.89
CA ASP A 253 -9.85 -1.42 -11.10
C ASP A 253 -9.23 -0.02 -10.95
N ASP A 254 -7.95 0.11 -10.63
CA ASP A 254 -7.25 1.42 -10.61
C ASP A 254 -7.29 2.13 -11.98
N ILE A 255 -7.11 1.38 -13.07
CA ILE A 255 -7.08 1.95 -14.42
C ILE A 255 -8.48 2.43 -14.85
N PHE A 256 -9.52 1.62 -14.66
CA PHE A 256 -10.83 1.81 -15.26
C PHE A 256 -11.92 2.29 -14.30
N TYR A 257 -11.73 2.18 -12.98
CA TYR A 257 -12.63 2.72 -11.97
C TYR A 257 -12.08 4.05 -11.44
N ASN A 258 -12.73 5.15 -11.80
CA ASN A 258 -12.37 6.48 -11.29
C ASN A 258 -13.55 7.06 -10.52
N GLY A 259 -13.30 8.01 -9.64
CA GLY A 259 -14.38 8.69 -8.93
C GLY A 259 -14.08 10.16 -8.69
N PHE A 260 -15.13 10.96 -8.50
CA PHE A 260 -15.01 12.35 -8.05
C PHE A 260 -16.00 12.67 -6.95
N TYR A 261 -15.59 13.41 -5.92
CA TYR A 261 -16.48 13.76 -4.82
C TYR A 261 -17.52 14.79 -5.26
N LEU A 262 -18.67 14.71 -4.60
CA LEU A 262 -19.77 15.66 -4.74
C LEU A 262 -19.87 16.50 -3.47
N ASP A 263 -20.07 17.79 -3.64
CA ASP A 263 -20.48 18.67 -2.55
C ASP A 263 -21.97 18.45 -2.20
N ASN A 264 -22.41 19.02 -1.09
CA ASN A 264 -23.78 18.91 -0.57
C ASN A 264 -24.83 19.46 -1.53
N ASP A 265 -24.45 20.41 -2.38
CA ASP A 265 -25.30 20.97 -3.43
C ASP A 265 -25.37 20.08 -4.68
N GLY A 266 -24.62 18.98 -4.72
CA GLY A 266 -24.65 17.97 -5.77
C GLY A 266 -23.77 18.26 -6.99
N TYR A 267 -22.87 19.25 -6.90
CA TYR A 267 -21.84 19.48 -7.91
C TYR A 267 -20.55 18.74 -7.58
N VAL A 268 -19.77 18.43 -8.61
CA VAL A 268 -18.48 17.77 -8.43
C VAL A 268 -17.44 18.78 -7.96
N THR A 269 -16.53 18.34 -7.10
CA THR A 269 -15.35 19.11 -6.71
C THR A 269 -14.12 18.54 -7.40
N ASP A 270 -13.11 19.38 -7.64
CA ASP A 270 -11.81 18.95 -8.15
C ASP A 270 -10.99 18.14 -7.12
N GLY A 271 -11.51 18.00 -5.89
CA GLY A 271 -10.99 17.11 -4.87
C GLY A 271 -11.05 15.66 -5.36
N ILE A 272 -9.92 15.18 -5.88
CA ILE A 272 -9.74 13.84 -6.41
C ILE A 272 -9.86 12.83 -5.23
N PRO A 273 -10.91 12.00 -5.14
CA PRO A 273 -10.73 10.70 -4.51
C PRO A 273 -9.77 9.95 -5.43
N ARG A 274 -8.50 9.84 -5.05
CA ARG A 274 -7.58 8.92 -5.72
C ARG A 274 -7.91 7.49 -5.32
N LEU A 275 -9.16 7.06 -5.56
CA LEU A 275 -9.50 5.66 -5.75
C LEU A 275 -8.90 5.31 -7.11
N GLY A 276 -7.75 4.64 -7.09
CA GLY A 276 -7.16 4.14 -8.32
C GLY A 276 -6.13 5.06 -9.00
N THR A 277 -5.20 5.70 -8.27
CA THR A 277 -3.95 6.14 -8.91
C THR A 277 -2.73 5.91 -7.99
N PRO A 278 -1.60 5.37 -8.48
CA PRO A 278 -0.37 5.16 -7.70
C PRO A 278 0.34 6.44 -7.23
N SER A 279 -0.19 7.63 -7.54
CA SER A 279 0.47 8.90 -7.26
C SER A 279 -0.03 9.60 -5.99
N SER A 280 -1.21 9.24 -5.43
CA SER A 280 -1.73 9.81 -4.15
C SER A 280 -0.91 9.40 -2.95
N VAL A 281 -0.23 8.27 -3.04
CA VAL A 281 0.67 7.81 -1.97
C VAL A 281 1.86 8.76 -1.73
N ASN A 282 2.08 9.74 -2.61
CA ASN A 282 3.27 10.59 -2.59
C ASN A 282 3.04 12.06 -2.17
N GLU A 283 1.83 12.49 -1.82
CA GLU A 283 1.63 13.87 -1.32
C GLU A 283 2.10 14.01 0.12
N ILE A 284 3.18 14.78 0.31
CA ILE A 284 3.85 14.96 1.61
C ILE A 284 3.16 16.07 2.42
N ASN A 285 2.82 15.79 3.67
CA ASN A 285 2.40 16.78 4.65
C ASN A 285 3.61 17.55 5.21
N TRP A 286 3.91 18.69 4.58
CA TRP A 286 5.04 19.56 4.92
C TRP A 286 5.01 20.07 6.36
N PHE A 287 3.83 20.30 6.94
CA PHE A 287 3.71 20.76 8.33
C PHE A 287 4.29 19.72 9.30
N ILE A 288 3.99 18.44 9.07
CA ILE A 288 4.49 17.33 9.90
C ILE A 288 5.98 17.11 9.68
N LEU A 289 6.46 17.25 8.45
CA LEU A 289 7.89 17.16 8.17
C LEU A 289 8.67 18.26 8.90
N ILE A 290 8.18 19.50 8.89
CA ILE A 290 8.78 20.61 9.65
C ILE A 290 8.72 20.34 11.15
N LEU A 291 7.59 19.87 11.67
CA LEU A 291 7.44 19.52 13.09
C LEU A 291 8.47 18.45 13.49
N PHE A 292 8.63 17.40 12.69
CA PHE A 292 9.62 16.34 12.92
C PHE A 292 11.06 16.89 12.95
N VAL A 293 11.42 17.72 11.96
CA VAL A 293 12.74 18.36 11.84
C VAL A 293 13.04 19.31 13.00
N LEU A 294 12.04 19.93 13.63
CA LEU A 294 12.23 20.79 14.79
C LEU A 294 12.23 20.02 16.12
N LEU A 295 11.35 19.03 16.26
CA LEU A 295 11.17 18.28 17.51
C LEU A 295 12.39 17.39 17.83
N VAL A 296 12.92 16.68 16.82
CA VAL A 296 14.04 15.75 17.03
C VAL A 296 15.31 16.47 17.55
N PRO A 297 15.79 17.57 16.94
CA PRO A 297 16.93 18.31 17.47
C PRO A 297 16.67 18.92 18.84
N ALA A 298 15.44 19.39 19.12
CA ALA A 298 15.09 19.92 20.44
C ALA A 298 15.19 18.85 21.54
N ILE A 299 14.73 17.62 21.27
CA ILE A 299 14.87 16.47 22.17
C ILE A 299 16.36 16.13 22.36
N ILE A 300 17.14 16.05 21.28
CA ILE A 300 18.58 15.76 21.35
C ILE A 300 19.30 16.83 22.20
N TRP A 301 19.00 18.10 21.95
CA TRP A 301 19.57 19.22 22.72
C TRP A 301 19.23 19.13 24.20
N TYR A 302 17.96 18.85 24.54
CA TYR A 302 17.53 18.66 25.92
C TYR A 302 18.27 17.50 26.60
N ILE A 303 18.39 16.37 25.90
CA ILE A 303 19.11 15.19 26.39
C ILE A 303 20.57 15.53 26.65
N VAL A 304 21.28 16.09 25.67
CA VAL A 304 22.72 16.37 25.77
C VAL A 304 23.03 17.48 26.78
N LYS A 305 22.25 18.57 26.77
CA LYS A 305 22.56 19.77 27.57
C LYS A 305 22.12 19.64 29.03
N LYS A 306 20.97 19.00 29.28
CA LYS A 306 20.34 18.94 30.60
C LYS A 306 20.28 17.52 31.15
N TYR A 307 19.60 16.61 30.47
CA TYR A 307 19.26 15.30 31.06
C TYR A 307 20.46 14.38 31.29
N ASN A 308 21.47 14.41 30.41
CA ASN A 308 22.68 13.61 30.58
C ASN A 308 23.56 14.09 31.76
N LYS A 309 23.35 15.31 32.27
CA LYS A 309 24.07 15.84 33.43
C LYS A 309 23.41 15.51 34.76
N THR A 310 22.19 14.99 34.73
CA THR A 310 21.44 14.60 35.94
C THR A 310 22.01 13.32 36.54
N ARG A 311 21.84 13.16 37.85
CA ARG A 311 22.13 11.91 38.58
C ARG A 311 20.85 11.10 38.77
N ALA A 312 21.01 9.79 38.94
CA ALA A 312 19.88 8.91 39.22
C ALA A 312 19.21 9.28 40.56
N PHE A 313 17.89 9.48 40.53
CA PHE A 313 17.11 9.87 41.71
C PHE A 313 16.05 8.83 42.07
N ILE A 314 15.37 8.25 41.07
CA ILE A 314 14.26 7.30 41.28
C ILE A 314 14.80 5.90 41.56
N ILE A 315 15.74 5.44 40.75
CA ILE A 315 16.38 4.13 40.91
C ILE A 315 17.86 4.39 41.17
N LYS A 316 18.28 4.30 42.43
CA LYS A 316 19.68 4.50 42.81
C LYS A 316 20.53 3.28 42.39
N PRO A 317 21.77 3.50 41.93
CA PRO A 317 22.74 2.43 41.73
C PRO A 317 23.03 1.67 43.03
N TYR A 318 23.58 0.46 42.92
CA TYR A 318 23.95 -0.34 44.08
C TYR A 318 25.45 -0.17 44.31
N ASP A 319 25.82 0.44 45.44
CA ASP A 319 27.21 0.87 45.67
C ASP A 319 28.14 -0.27 46.12
N GLU A 320 27.59 -1.41 46.56
CA GLU A 320 28.36 -2.49 47.20
C GLU A 320 28.79 -3.62 46.25
N ILE A 321 28.10 -3.80 45.10
CA ILE A 321 28.34 -4.90 44.16
C ILE A 321 28.63 -4.33 42.77
N TYR A 322 29.88 -4.46 42.34
CA TYR A 322 30.36 -4.00 41.04
C TYR A 322 30.44 -5.16 40.04
N HIS A 323 29.80 -4.98 38.88
CA HIS A 323 29.92 -5.88 37.74
C HIS A 323 30.65 -5.19 36.58
N ASP A 324 31.77 -5.75 36.16
CA ASP A 324 32.60 -5.15 35.11
C ASP A 324 32.04 -5.40 33.70
N GLN A 325 31.21 -6.43 33.47
CA GLN A 325 30.71 -6.78 32.13
C GLN A 325 29.18 -6.77 32.04
N ILE A 326 28.66 -6.35 30.88
CA ILE A 326 27.24 -6.51 30.55
C ILE A 326 27.03 -8.00 30.27
N GLY A 327 26.36 -8.70 31.18
CA GLY A 327 26.17 -10.15 31.09
C GLY A 327 24.79 -10.61 31.55
N GLY A 328 24.49 -11.90 31.30
CA GLY A 328 23.22 -12.51 31.66
C GLY A 328 22.02 -11.84 30.97
N TRP A 329 20.93 -11.65 31.72
CA TRP A 329 19.68 -11.05 31.23
C TRP A 329 19.81 -9.60 30.72
N MET A 330 20.89 -8.89 31.03
CA MET A 330 21.15 -7.56 30.48
C MET A 330 21.49 -7.59 28.98
N ILE A 331 22.09 -8.68 28.48
CA ILE A 331 22.34 -8.86 27.04
C ILE A 331 21.01 -9.06 26.32
N VAL A 332 20.11 -9.85 26.90
CA VAL A 332 18.76 -10.05 26.36
C VAL A 332 18.00 -8.73 26.33
N LEU A 333 18.08 -7.93 27.40
CA LEU A 333 17.50 -6.57 27.43
C LEU A 333 18.07 -5.70 26.30
N LEU A 334 19.38 -5.68 26.10
CA LEU A 334 20.01 -4.89 25.04
C LEU A 334 19.50 -5.29 23.64
N ILE A 335 19.45 -6.60 23.36
CA ILE A 335 18.91 -7.14 22.10
C ILE A 335 17.44 -6.73 21.93
N VAL A 336 16.65 -6.87 22.98
CA VAL A 336 15.22 -6.53 22.96
C VAL A 336 15.00 -5.04 22.73
N VAL A 337 15.77 -4.15 23.37
CA VAL A 337 15.71 -2.70 23.11
C VAL A 337 16.08 -2.40 21.66
N PHE A 338 17.13 -3.03 21.13
CA PHE A 338 17.53 -2.85 19.75
C PHE A 338 16.46 -3.31 18.74
N ILE A 339 15.88 -4.50 18.95
CA ILE A 339 14.77 -5.00 18.12
C ILE A 339 13.56 -4.05 18.17
N ASN A 340 13.24 -3.49 19.34
CA ASN A 340 12.15 -2.52 19.46
C ASN A 340 12.45 -1.22 18.70
N ILE A 341 13.69 -0.72 18.76
CA ILE A 341 14.10 0.46 17.97
C ILE A 341 13.92 0.20 16.47
N VAL A 342 14.38 -0.95 15.97
CA VAL A 342 14.26 -1.31 14.55
C VAL A 342 12.79 -1.49 14.15
N THR A 343 12.02 -2.25 14.94
CA THR A 343 10.59 -2.51 14.67
C THR A 343 9.78 -1.21 14.67
N LEU A 344 9.92 -0.37 15.70
CA LEU A 344 9.18 0.90 15.78
C LEU A 344 9.60 1.89 14.68
N SER A 345 10.89 1.94 14.33
CA SER A 345 11.34 2.76 13.19
C SER A 345 10.73 2.27 11.88
N GLY A 346 10.72 0.94 11.66
CA GLY A 346 10.13 0.32 10.49
C GLY A 346 8.65 0.66 10.34
N ILE A 347 7.89 0.50 11.42
CA ILE A 347 6.45 0.82 11.45
C ILE A 347 6.24 2.32 11.20
N PHE A 348 6.95 3.19 11.92
CA PHE A 348 6.77 4.63 11.85
C PHE A 348 7.08 5.23 10.48
N PHE A 349 8.13 4.76 9.78
CA PHE A 349 8.56 5.34 8.50
C PHE A 349 7.97 4.64 7.28
N PHE A 350 7.67 3.34 7.34
CA PHE A 350 7.29 2.57 6.16
C PHE A 350 5.87 2.01 6.18
N GLN A 351 5.29 1.78 7.35
CA GLN A 351 3.92 1.23 7.45
C GLN A 351 2.89 2.31 7.76
N GLN A 352 3.27 3.28 8.60
CA GLN A 352 2.39 4.36 8.99
C GLN A 352 2.49 5.53 8.02
N SER A 353 1.37 5.89 7.41
CA SER A 353 1.28 6.97 6.43
C SER A 353 1.20 8.37 7.06
N PHE A 354 1.82 8.60 8.23
CA PHE A 354 1.72 9.87 8.96
C PHE A 354 2.17 11.10 8.16
N PHE A 355 3.13 10.90 7.25
CA PHE A 355 3.64 11.95 6.36
C PHE A 355 2.80 12.14 5.10
N ASN A 356 1.81 11.28 4.85
CA ASN A 356 0.94 11.39 3.69
C ASN A 356 -0.22 12.35 3.99
N LEU A 357 -0.46 13.31 3.10
CA LEU A 357 -1.53 14.31 3.25
C LEU A 357 -2.93 13.68 3.32
N ASN A 358 -3.17 12.57 2.60
CA ASN A 358 -4.46 11.90 2.58
C ASN A 358 -4.86 11.33 3.95
N THR A 359 -3.88 10.85 4.74
CA THR A 359 -4.14 10.38 6.10
C THR A 359 -4.74 11.48 6.97
N TRP A 360 -4.33 12.73 6.78
CA TRP A 360 -4.85 13.89 7.54
C TRP A 360 -6.21 14.38 7.04
N GLN A 361 -6.49 14.16 5.76
CA GLN A 361 -7.76 14.52 5.11
C GLN A 361 -8.83 13.43 5.27
N ALA A 362 -8.45 12.21 5.61
CA ALA A 362 -9.39 11.11 5.89
C ALA A 362 -10.42 11.48 6.97
N ALA A 363 -10.02 12.32 7.93
CA ALA A 363 -10.89 12.88 8.97
C ALA A 363 -12.15 13.56 8.42
N ASP A 364 -12.02 14.24 7.27
CA ASP A 364 -13.11 14.99 6.65
C ASP A 364 -14.10 14.06 5.92
N GLN A 365 -13.79 12.77 5.84
CA GLN A 365 -14.57 11.76 5.14
C GLN A 365 -15.30 10.82 6.11
N LEU A 366 -14.83 10.70 7.36
CA LEU A 366 -15.36 9.78 8.37
C LEU A 366 -16.65 10.33 9.03
N GLU A 367 -17.70 9.52 9.01
CA GLU A 367 -18.98 9.78 9.67
C GLU A 367 -18.90 9.61 11.19
N GLY A 368 -19.32 10.64 11.92
CA GLY A 368 -19.39 10.62 13.39
C GLY A 368 -18.07 10.89 14.12
N VAL A 369 -16.95 11.03 13.40
CA VAL A 369 -15.64 11.39 13.96
C VAL A 369 -15.38 12.88 13.79
N SER A 370 -15.03 13.59 14.86
CA SER A 370 -14.65 15.00 14.76
C SER A 370 -13.31 15.14 14.03
N PRO A 371 -13.22 15.91 12.92
CA PRO A 371 -11.96 16.11 12.21
C PRO A 371 -10.85 16.70 13.07
N PHE A 372 -11.23 17.58 14.02
CA PHE A 372 -10.30 18.18 14.97
C PHE A 372 -9.69 17.15 15.93
N LEU A 373 -10.53 16.28 16.53
CA LEU A 373 -10.05 15.24 17.44
C LEU A 373 -9.17 14.23 16.72
N TYR A 374 -9.51 13.85 15.49
CA TYR A 374 -8.73 12.90 14.71
C TYR A 374 -7.33 13.44 14.38
N ARG A 375 -7.25 14.69 13.88
CA ARG A 375 -5.96 15.32 13.61
C ARG A 375 -5.14 15.52 14.88
N THR A 376 -5.80 15.81 16.01
CA THR A 376 -5.13 15.90 17.31
C THR A 376 -4.56 14.55 17.76
N LEU A 377 -5.31 13.46 17.57
CA LEU A 377 -4.85 12.11 17.87
C LEU A 377 -3.62 11.76 17.03
N LEU A 378 -3.65 12.01 15.71
CA LEU A 378 -2.49 11.81 14.83
C LEU A 378 -1.26 12.63 15.26
N LEU A 379 -1.45 13.89 15.68
CA LEU A 379 -0.36 14.72 16.20
C LEU A 379 0.26 14.11 17.46
N LEU A 380 -0.59 13.68 18.40
CA LEU A 380 -0.14 13.03 19.63
C LEU A 380 0.55 11.70 19.34
N GLU A 381 0.06 10.95 18.35
CA GLU A 381 0.64 9.68 17.91
C GLU A 381 2.07 9.85 17.42
N ILE A 382 2.29 10.85 16.57
CA ILE A 382 3.61 11.19 16.04
C ILE A 382 4.55 11.64 17.16
N ILE A 383 4.11 12.56 18.02
CA ILE A 383 4.93 13.08 19.13
C ILE A 383 5.29 11.96 20.10
N GLY A 384 4.33 11.12 20.47
CA GLY A 384 4.51 9.98 21.37
C GLY A 384 5.52 8.98 20.82
N ASN A 385 5.38 8.58 19.56
CA ASN A 385 6.30 7.66 18.90
C ASN A 385 7.73 8.23 18.80
N ILE A 386 7.89 9.53 18.49
CA ILE A 386 9.21 10.17 18.48
C ILE A 386 9.85 10.16 19.87
N LEU A 387 9.08 10.46 20.93
CA LEU A 387 9.57 10.45 22.30
C LEU A 387 9.97 9.04 22.77
N VAL A 388 9.16 8.02 22.46
CA VAL A 388 9.48 6.62 22.77
C VAL A 388 10.75 6.19 22.03
N LEU A 389 10.85 6.47 20.73
CA LEU A 389 12.01 6.09 19.92
C LEU A 389 13.29 6.77 20.41
N ALA A 390 13.25 8.08 20.64
CA ALA A 390 14.39 8.84 21.18
C ALA A 390 14.78 8.32 22.58
N GLY A 391 13.79 8.01 23.42
CA GLY A 391 14.00 7.45 24.75
C GLY A 391 14.64 6.06 24.74
N LEU A 392 14.22 5.18 23.84
CA LEU A 392 14.79 3.83 23.68
C LEU A 392 16.22 3.88 23.11
N ILE A 393 16.46 4.69 22.09
CA ILE A 393 17.81 4.92 21.54
C ILE A 393 18.74 5.44 22.63
N TYR A 394 18.29 6.45 23.38
CA TYR A 394 19.08 7.00 24.46
C TYR A 394 19.32 5.99 25.58
N SER A 395 18.31 5.19 25.95
CA SER A 395 18.46 4.11 26.93
C SER A 395 19.50 3.07 26.47
N CYS A 396 19.51 2.72 25.18
CA CYS A 396 20.53 1.84 24.61
C CYS A 396 21.94 2.43 24.74
N ILE A 397 22.11 3.73 24.42
CA ILE A 397 23.39 4.44 24.57
C ILE A 397 23.83 4.45 26.04
N LEU A 398 22.91 4.70 26.98
CA LEU A 398 23.19 4.71 28.41
C LEU A 398 23.62 3.33 28.93
N LEU A 399 22.99 2.26 28.44
CA LEU A 399 23.32 0.87 28.79
C LEU A 399 24.73 0.51 28.32
N VAL A 400 25.06 0.80 27.06
CA VAL A 400 26.40 0.56 26.50
C VAL A 400 27.47 1.37 27.24
N LYS A 401 27.15 2.61 27.62
CA LYS A 401 28.04 3.46 28.42
C LYS A 401 28.04 3.14 29.93
N LYS A 402 27.22 2.19 30.39
CA LYS A 402 27.07 1.79 31.80
C LYS A 402 26.76 2.96 32.74
N ARG A 403 25.89 3.87 32.30
CA ARG A 403 25.57 5.13 32.97
C ARG A 403 24.61 4.90 34.14
N ASP A 404 24.86 5.58 35.25
CA ASP A 404 24.03 5.53 36.48
C ASP A 404 22.54 5.80 36.23
N ILE A 405 22.22 6.71 35.31
CA ILE A 405 20.84 7.09 34.97
C ILE A 405 20.09 6.05 34.11
N PHE A 406 20.77 5.03 33.57
CA PHE A 406 20.15 4.06 32.65
C PHE A 406 18.85 3.45 33.19
N ALA A 407 18.90 2.89 34.41
CA ALA A 407 17.79 2.14 34.96
C ALA A 407 16.53 2.99 35.09
N GLN A 408 16.69 4.22 35.59
CA GLN A 408 15.59 5.18 35.70
C GLN A 408 15.07 5.61 34.33
N THR A 409 15.96 5.95 33.39
CA THR A 409 15.55 6.40 32.06
C THR A 409 14.76 5.31 31.34
N PHE A 410 15.27 4.08 31.30
CA PHE A 410 14.59 2.97 30.64
C PHE A 410 13.24 2.66 31.30
N PHE A 411 13.19 2.64 32.64
CA PHE A 411 11.94 2.42 33.38
C PHE A 411 10.88 3.47 33.01
N MET A 412 11.25 4.75 32.99
CA MET A 412 10.32 5.84 32.65
C MET A 412 9.86 5.78 31.18
N VAL A 413 10.76 5.43 30.26
CA VAL A 413 10.42 5.26 28.84
C VAL A 413 9.47 4.08 28.64
N ALA A 414 9.73 2.93 29.27
CA ALA A 414 8.87 1.76 29.17
C ALA A 414 7.49 2.01 29.82
N LEU A 415 7.45 2.73 30.95
CA LEU A 415 6.19 3.14 31.58
C LEU A 415 5.40 4.10 30.68
N PHE A 416 6.07 5.12 30.13
CA PHE A 416 5.45 6.06 29.22
C PHE A 416 4.87 5.35 27.99
N MET A 417 5.64 4.44 27.38
CA MET A 417 5.18 3.64 26.24
C MET A 417 3.90 2.85 26.57
N ALA A 418 3.86 2.15 27.70
CA ALA A 418 2.68 1.38 28.10
C ALA A 418 1.45 2.28 28.36
N VAL A 419 1.63 3.39 29.06
CA VAL A 419 0.55 4.36 29.33
C VAL A 419 0.05 4.99 28.03
N PHE A 420 0.97 5.41 27.17
CA PHE A 420 0.68 6.03 25.89
C PHE A 420 -0.12 5.10 24.97
N CYS A 421 0.36 3.87 24.73
CA CYS A 421 -0.36 2.88 23.91
C CYS A 421 -1.72 2.47 24.51
N THR A 422 -1.90 2.59 25.82
CA THR A 422 -3.19 2.33 26.47
C THR A 422 -4.17 3.48 26.26
N ILE A 423 -3.71 4.72 26.44
CA ILE A 423 -4.54 5.92 26.20
C ILE A 423 -4.93 5.98 24.73
N ASP A 424 -3.98 5.80 23.82
CA ASP A 424 -4.23 5.82 22.38
C ASP A 424 -5.28 4.77 21.96
N GLY A 425 -5.13 3.52 22.43
CA GLY A 425 -6.09 2.46 22.17
C GLY A 425 -7.50 2.77 22.69
N ILE A 426 -7.62 3.36 23.88
CA ILE A 426 -8.92 3.77 24.46
C ILE A 426 -9.55 4.90 23.63
N VAL A 427 -8.77 5.94 23.29
CA VAL A 427 -9.26 7.09 22.51
C VAL A 427 -9.69 6.63 21.12
N SER A 428 -8.88 5.80 20.46
CA SER A 428 -9.21 5.19 19.17
C SER A 428 -10.50 4.37 19.24
N HIS A 429 -10.67 3.54 20.27
CA HIS A 429 -11.91 2.77 20.45
C HIS A 429 -13.15 3.68 20.61
N LEU A 430 -13.04 4.73 21.44
CA LEU A 430 -14.14 5.68 21.64
C LEU A 430 -14.48 6.45 20.38
N MET A 431 -13.48 6.85 19.59
CA MET A 431 -13.67 7.63 18.37
C MET A 431 -14.26 6.81 17.24
N PHE A 432 -13.80 5.57 17.06
CA PHE A 432 -14.19 4.72 15.92
C PHE A 432 -15.19 3.63 16.30
N LYS A 433 -15.85 3.74 17.47
CA LYS A 433 -16.80 2.76 17.99
C LYS A 433 -17.85 2.31 16.97
N SER A 434 -18.39 3.25 16.18
CA SER A 434 -19.40 2.99 15.14
C SER A 434 -18.89 2.12 13.97
N TYR A 435 -17.57 2.05 13.78
CA TYR A 435 -16.92 1.28 12.72
C TYR A 435 -16.50 -0.12 13.19
N PHE A 436 -16.25 -0.30 14.48
CA PHE A 436 -15.74 -1.56 15.04
C PHE A 436 -16.80 -2.65 15.24
N ASP A 437 -18.09 -2.31 15.37
CA ASP A 437 -19.16 -3.29 15.65
C ASP A 437 -19.44 -4.28 14.49
N LYS A 438 -18.69 -4.23 13.37
CA LYS A 438 -18.98 -5.04 12.18
C LYS A 438 -17.90 -6.03 11.76
N THR A 439 -16.66 -5.92 12.21
CA THR A 439 -15.56 -6.75 11.68
C THR A 439 -14.39 -6.80 12.67
N GLU A 440 -14.06 -8.01 13.13
CA GLU A 440 -12.81 -8.48 13.79
C GLU A 440 -12.82 -8.76 15.31
N ASP A 441 -12.00 -9.76 15.67
CA ASP A 441 -11.73 -10.23 17.03
C ASP A 441 -11.13 -9.13 17.91
N LEU A 442 -11.67 -8.98 19.12
CA LEU A 442 -11.22 -8.03 20.15
C LEU A 442 -9.69 -8.07 20.38
N PHE A 443 -9.07 -9.25 20.24
CA PHE A 443 -7.63 -9.45 20.45
C PHE A 443 -6.74 -8.76 19.42
N THR A 444 -7.20 -8.60 18.19
CA THR A 444 -6.43 -7.95 17.13
C THR A 444 -6.34 -6.45 17.39
N HIS A 445 -7.42 -5.84 17.88
CA HIS A 445 -7.50 -4.40 18.16
C HIS A 445 -6.62 -3.95 19.32
N TYR A 446 -6.52 -4.75 20.39
CA TYR A 446 -5.73 -4.39 21.57
C TYR A 446 -4.33 -5.01 21.58
N LYS A 447 -3.91 -5.66 20.50
CA LYS A 447 -2.64 -6.40 20.41
C LYS A 447 -1.44 -5.55 20.83
N ASP A 448 -1.35 -4.32 20.35
CA ASP A 448 -0.18 -3.47 20.60
C ASP A 448 -0.22 -2.84 22.00
N THR A 449 -1.41 -2.48 22.49
CA THR A 449 -1.61 -2.11 23.90
C THR A 449 -1.17 -3.25 24.83
N ILE A 450 -1.65 -4.47 24.57
CA ILE A 450 -1.30 -5.66 25.36
C ILE A 450 0.22 -5.91 25.35
N LYS A 451 0.86 -5.86 24.17
CA LYS A 451 2.30 -6.03 24.04
C LYS A 451 3.10 -4.98 24.83
N SER A 452 2.70 -3.71 24.77
CA SER A 452 3.37 -2.63 25.50
C SER A 452 3.29 -2.81 27.02
N ILE A 453 2.15 -3.28 27.53
CA ILE A 453 1.95 -3.58 28.95
C ILE A 453 2.82 -4.77 29.38
N PHE A 454 2.82 -5.88 28.62
CA PHE A 454 3.69 -7.01 28.91
C PHE A 454 5.17 -6.63 28.85
N PHE A 455 5.57 -5.82 27.88
CA PHE A 455 6.92 -5.30 27.76
C PHE A 455 7.34 -4.52 29.01
N PHE A 456 6.50 -3.60 29.48
CA PHE A 456 6.74 -2.86 30.72
C PHE A 456 6.77 -3.77 31.96
N CYS A 457 5.82 -4.69 32.09
CA CYS A 457 5.75 -5.62 33.23
C CYS A 457 7.00 -6.49 33.34
N ILE A 458 7.53 -6.98 32.22
CA ILE A 458 8.74 -7.81 32.19
C ILE A 458 9.98 -6.94 32.43
N TRP A 459 10.21 -5.97 31.55
CA TRP A 459 11.50 -5.26 31.51
C TRP A 459 11.58 -4.08 32.46
N GLY A 460 10.46 -3.37 32.69
CA GLY A 460 10.37 -2.34 33.71
C GLY A 460 10.60 -2.91 35.10
N THR A 461 9.93 -4.02 35.45
CA THR A 461 10.16 -4.70 36.73
C THR A 461 11.58 -5.25 36.85
N TYR A 462 12.12 -5.84 35.77
CA TYR A 462 13.49 -6.34 35.75
C TYR A 462 14.50 -5.24 36.06
N VAL A 463 14.43 -4.10 35.38
CA VAL A 463 15.35 -2.97 35.61
C VAL A 463 15.15 -2.32 36.98
N TYR A 464 13.92 -2.32 37.50
CA TYR A 464 13.61 -1.81 38.83
C TYR A 464 14.18 -2.67 39.96
N LYS A 465 14.12 -4.00 39.84
CA LYS A 465 14.53 -4.95 40.89
C LYS A 465 15.95 -5.50 40.76
N SER A 466 16.49 -5.60 39.54
CA SER A 466 17.74 -6.31 39.30
C SER A 466 18.95 -5.62 39.95
N GLU A 467 19.59 -6.33 40.88
CA GLU A 467 20.88 -5.92 41.47
C GLU A 467 21.97 -5.83 40.39
N ARG A 468 21.97 -6.77 39.43
CA ARG A 468 22.93 -6.78 38.32
C ARG A 468 22.86 -5.51 37.47
N VAL A 469 21.66 -5.01 37.16
CA VAL A 469 21.49 -3.75 36.42
C VAL A 469 22.04 -2.57 37.21
N LYS A 470 21.72 -2.49 38.50
CA LYS A 470 22.15 -1.41 39.39
C LYS A 470 23.64 -1.44 39.74
N GLY A 471 24.26 -2.62 39.77
CA GLY A 471 25.69 -2.82 40.02
C GLY A 471 26.58 -2.72 38.77
N THR A 472 26.01 -2.84 37.57
CA THR A 472 26.75 -2.64 36.30
C THR A 472 26.71 -1.17 35.87
N CYS A 473 25.57 -0.49 36.05
CA CYS A 473 25.35 0.88 35.58
C CYS A 473 25.62 1.89 36.69
N ILE A 474 26.89 2.21 36.93
CA ILE A 474 27.31 3.12 38.03
C ILE A 474 28.05 4.38 37.54
N ARG A 475 28.37 4.49 36.24
CA ARG A 475 29.22 5.58 35.73
C ARG A 475 28.49 6.92 35.71
N THR A 476 28.90 7.84 36.58
CA THR A 476 28.37 9.21 36.66
C THR A 476 28.96 10.13 35.56
N TYR A 477 28.41 11.34 35.40
CA TYR A 477 28.75 12.23 34.28
C TYR A 477 30.14 12.88 34.42
N GLN A 478 30.61 13.05 35.66
CA GLN A 478 31.94 13.55 36.00
C GLN A 478 32.75 12.37 36.51
N ASN A 479 33.89 12.09 35.87
CA ASN A 479 34.58 10.80 35.91
C ASN A 479 35.44 10.58 37.18
N ASP A 480 35.09 11.16 38.34
CA ASP A 480 36.06 11.42 39.42
C ASP A 480 35.95 10.58 40.69
N GLU A 481 35.09 9.56 40.75
CA GLU A 481 35.05 8.67 41.93
C GLU A 481 35.66 7.31 41.61
N ILE A 482 36.73 6.97 42.34
CA ILE A 482 37.41 5.67 42.33
C ILE A 482 36.36 4.60 42.66
N ILE A 483 35.99 3.81 41.64
CA ILE A 483 35.06 2.70 41.78
C ILE A 483 35.73 1.65 42.68
N GLN A 484 35.23 1.45 43.90
CA GLN A 484 35.65 0.33 44.72
C GLN A 484 35.22 -0.97 44.05
N MET A 485 36.20 -1.81 43.68
CA MET A 485 35.93 -3.12 43.09
C MET A 485 35.37 -4.06 44.18
N ALA A 486 34.28 -4.76 43.87
CA ALA A 486 33.69 -5.73 44.79
C ALA A 486 34.71 -6.81 45.21
N ALA A 487 34.72 -7.16 46.50
CA ALA A 487 35.61 -8.17 47.07
C ALA A 487 35.30 -9.61 46.58
N THR A 488 34.15 -9.83 45.95
CA THR A 488 33.74 -11.13 45.41
C THR A 488 33.10 -10.97 44.03
N VAL A 489 33.72 -11.61 43.03
CA VAL A 489 33.24 -11.68 41.65
C VAL A 489 31.97 -12.54 41.57
N HIS A 490 30.93 -12.05 40.89
CA HIS A 490 29.69 -12.82 40.67
C HIS A 490 29.99 -14.13 39.90
N PRO A 491 29.31 -15.26 40.19
CA PRO A 491 29.57 -16.55 39.53
C PRO A 491 29.52 -16.55 37.99
N PHE A 492 28.85 -15.56 37.38
CA PHE A 492 28.74 -15.41 35.91
C PHE A 492 29.75 -14.43 35.31
N ASP A 493 30.53 -13.75 36.15
CA ASP A 493 31.61 -12.85 35.74
C ASP A 493 32.98 -13.54 35.87
N GLN A 494 32.99 -14.84 36.22
CA GLN A 494 34.19 -15.67 36.14
C GLN A 494 34.53 -15.94 34.68
N ASP A 495 35.79 -15.73 34.35
CA ASP A 495 36.35 -16.00 33.02
C ASP A 495 36.37 -17.52 32.77
N PHE A 496 35.28 -18.06 32.21
CA PHE A 496 35.10 -19.50 31.95
C PHE A 496 36.17 -20.10 31.01
N LEU A 497 37.02 -19.25 30.41
CA LEU A 497 38.13 -19.63 29.55
C LEU A 497 39.46 -19.74 30.28
N LYS A 498 39.54 -19.35 31.56
CA LYS A 498 40.71 -19.66 32.38
C LYS A 498 40.66 -21.14 32.78
N PRO A 499 41.76 -21.90 32.61
CA PRO A 499 41.80 -23.27 33.10
C PRO A 499 41.48 -23.27 34.60
N TYR A 500 40.57 -24.15 35.00
CA TYR A 500 40.27 -24.42 36.40
C TYR A 500 41.60 -24.62 37.14
N SER A 501 41.91 -23.78 38.13
CA SER A 501 43.10 -23.98 38.94
C SER A 501 42.87 -25.21 39.82
N ILE A 502 43.38 -26.37 39.38
CA ILE A 502 43.34 -27.66 40.09
C ILE A 502 44.18 -27.62 41.40
N THR A 503 44.82 -26.49 41.72
CA THR A 503 45.83 -26.46 42.80
C THR A 503 45.25 -26.45 44.22
N LYS A 504 43.97 -26.16 44.45
CA LYS A 504 43.43 -26.10 45.84
C LYS A 504 42.90 -27.42 46.40
N GLN A 505 42.92 -28.51 45.60
CA GLN A 505 42.51 -29.85 46.07
C GLN A 505 43.70 -30.78 46.33
N ARG A 506 44.90 -30.47 45.79
CA ARG A 506 46.12 -31.26 46.05
C ARG A 506 46.86 -30.90 47.33
N GLU A 507 46.71 -29.69 47.88
CA GLU A 507 47.34 -29.35 49.17
C GLU A 507 46.66 -30.08 50.34
N ASN A 508 45.33 -30.25 50.29
CA ASN A 508 44.59 -31.01 51.31
C ASN A 508 44.76 -32.54 51.19
N GLU A 509 45.03 -33.07 49.99
CA GLU A 509 45.36 -34.50 49.81
C GLU A 509 46.83 -34.79 50.13
N ALA A 510 47.76 -33.86 49.87
CA ALA A 510 49.17 -34.03 50.22
C ALA A 510 49.44 -33.87 51.74
N GLU A 511 48.70 -33.03 52.45
CA GLU A 511 48.79 -32.96 53.93
C GLU A 511 48.15 -34.19 54.61
N ALA A 512 47.11 -34.79 54.01
CA ALA A 512 46.49 -36.02 54.53
C ALA A 512 47.36 -37.29 54.32
N ASP A 513 48.11 -37.38 53.21
CA ASP A 513 48.99 -38.53 52.95
C ASP A 513 50.32 -38.47 53.73
N VAL A 514 50.82 -37.28 54.06
CA VAL A 514 52.02 -37.12 54.90
C VAL A 514 51.73 -37.44 56.38
N GLN A 515 50.50 -37.21 56.86
CA GLN A 515 50.08 -37.62 58.20
C GLN A 515 49.81 -39.13 58.31
N SER A 516 49.41 -39.81 57.23
CA SER A 516 49.16 -41.26 57.23
C SER A 516 50.44 -42.13 57.18
N GLN A 517 51.53 -41.62 56.63
CA GLN A 517 52.82 -42.35 56.59
C GLN A 517 53.71 -42.17 57.83
N GLY A 518 53.45 -41.16 58.67
CA GLY A 518 54.17 -40.95 59.94
C GLY A 518 53.78 -41.93 61.05
N ASP A 519 52.53 -42.41 61.06
CA ASP A 519 51.99 -43.29 62.12
C ASP A 519 52.17 -44.79 61.84
N ARG A 520 52.77 -45.18 60.71
CA ARG A 520 53.04 -46.59 60.35
C ARG A 520 54.49 -47.06 60.57
N ALA A 521 55.36 -46.20 61.08
CA ALA A 521 56.78 -46.53 61.32
C ALA A 521 57.13 -46.74 62.81
N ASN A 522 56.15 -46.91 63.70
CA ASN A 522 56.41 -47.10 65.13
C ASN A 522 55.50 -48.17 65.77
N SER A 523 55.57 -49.40 65.28
CA SER A 523 55.13 -50.57 66.05
C SER A 523 55.82 -51.85 65.58
N SER A 524 57.00 -52.12 66.14
CA SER A 524 57.62 -53.45 66.09
C SER A 524 58.25 -53.80 67.45
N HIS A 525 57.52 -54.65 68.19
CA HIS A 525 57.96 -55.68 69.17
C HIS A 525 58.51 -55.31 70.57
N PRO A 526 58.48 -56.23 71.57
CA PRO A 526 57.70 -57.49 71.70
C PRO A 526 57.03 -57.73 73.09
N GLU A 527 56.19 -58.77 73.09
CA GLU A 527 55.71 -59.70 74.13
C GLU A 527 56.17 -59.56 75.60
N ASP A 528 55.20 -59.70 76.52
CA ASP A 528 55.32 -60.66 77.64
C ASP A 528 53.94 -61.07 78.21
N HIS A 529 53.73 -62.38 78.36
CA HIS A 529 52.63 -63.04 79.08
C HIS A 529 53.13 -63.36 80.50
N PRO A 530 52.29 -63.49 81.55
CA PRO A 530 51.64 -64.78 81.77
C PRO A 530 50.34 -64.82 82.61
N ASP A 531 49.69 -65.98 82.45
CA ASP A 531 48.97 -66.80 83.45
C ASP A 531 47.56 -66.50 83.99
N LYS A 532 46.83 -67.62 83.92
CA LYS A 532 45.47 -68.06 84.30
C LYS A 532 45.41 -68.40 85.82
N PRO A 533 44.25 -68.69 86.45
CA PRO A 533 43.25 -69.71 86.07
C PRO A 533 41.91 -69.19 85.55
#